data_AF-W1XYZ0-F1
#
_entry.id   AF-W1XYZ0-F1
#
_cell.length_a   1.000
_cell.length_b   1.000
_cell.length_c   1.000
_cell.angle_alpha   90.00
_cell.angle_beta   90.00
_cell.angle_gamma   90.00
#
_symmetry.space_group_name_H-M   'P 1'
#
loop_
_entity.id
_entity.type
_entity.pdbx_description
1 polymer ?
#
loop_
_entity_poly.entity_id
_entity_poly.type
_entity_poly.pdbx_seq_one_letter_code
_entity_poly.pdbx_strand_id
1 'polypeptide(L)' 'FIFLLLIPGGVYPLLTTVLGQWWFPWQANGSLIREGDTVRGSALIIVPLLVPPL' A
#
# COMPACT_ATOMS: atom_id res chain seq x y z
N PHE A 1 -15.11 27.50 -3.85
CA PHE A 1 -14.81 26.59 -2.72
C PHE A 1 -14.92 25.12 -3.12
N ILE A 2 -16.07 24.64 -3.61
CA ILE A 2 -16.30 23.23 -3.98
C ILE A 2 -15.23 22.68 -4.95
N PHE A 3 -14.84 23.45 -5.96
CA PHE A 3 -13.77 23.07 -6.89
C PHE A 3 -12.44 22.76 -6.19
N LEU A 4 -12.04 23.60 -5.24
CA LEU A 4 -10.81 23.44 -4.46
C LEU A 4 -10.88 22.27 -3.46
N LEU A 5 -12.09 21.78 -3.15
CA LEU A 5 -12.27 20.57 -2.35
C LEU A 5 -12.20 19.32 -3.24
N LEU A 6 -12.92 19.35 -4.36
CA LEU A 6 -13.16 18.17 -5.20
C LEU A 6 -11.91 17.72 -5.98
N ILE A 7 -11.11 18.69 -6.44
CA ILE A 7 -9.91 18.39 -7.23
C ILE A 7 -8.83 17.71 -6.35
N PRO A 8 -8.30 18.34 -5.29
CA PRO A 8 -7.24 17.74 -4.49
C PRO A 8 -7.75 16.63 -3.55
N GLY A 9 -9.02 16.66 -3.15
CA GLY A 9 -9.61 15.67 -2.24
C GLY A 9 -10.22 14.46 -2.93
N GLY A 10 -10.59 14.56 -4.22
CA GLY A 10 -11.25 13.49 -4.96
C GLY A 10 -10.51 13.11 -6.23
N VAL A 11 -10.43 14.04 -7.18
CA VAL A 11 -9.88 13.75 -8.51
C VAL A 11 -8.42 13.32 -8.44
N TYR A 12 -7.59 14.07 -7.71
CA TYR A 12 -6.16 13.80 -7.61
C TYR A 12 -5.86 12.45 -6.91
N PRO A 13 -6.40 12.15 -5.71
CA PRO A 13 -6.16 10.86 -5.06
C PRO A 13 -6.64 9.66 -5.85
N LEU A 14 -7.78 9.77 -6.55
CA LEU A 14 -8.32 8.67 -7.35
C LEU A 14 -7.44 8.40 -8.57
N LEU A 15 -7.05 9.46 -9.29
CA LEU A 15 -6.14 9.32 -10.44
C LEU A 15 -4.80 8.74 -10.02
N THR A 16 -4.19 9.22 -8.93
CA THR A 16 -2.91 8.70 -8.46
C THR A 16 -3.01 7.25 -7.98
N THR A 17 -4.13 6.87 -7.36
CA THR A 17 -4.37 5.48 -6.94
C THR A 17 -4.50 4.55 -8.15
N VAL A 18 -5.32 4.91 -9.14
CA VAL A 18 -5.52 4.07 -10.33
C VAL A 18 -4.22 3.91 -11.11
N LEU A 19 -3.48 5.00 -11.32
CA LEU A 19 -2.19 4.96 -12.02
C LEU A 19 -1.14 4.16 -11.24
N GLY A 20 -1.10 4.32 -9.91
CA GLY A 20 -0.22 3.55 -9.04
C GLY A 20 -0.52 2.05 -9.06
N GLN A 21 -1.79 1.67 -9.03
CA GLN A 21 -2.22 0.28 -9.14
C GLN A 21 -1.92 -0.31 -10.53
N TRP A 22 -2.04 0.48 -11.60
CA TRP A 22 -1.76 -0.01 -12.95
C TRP A 22 -0.26 -0.23 -13.19
N TRP A 23 0.58 0.74 -12.85
CA TRP A 23 2.01 0.64 -13.11
C TRP A 23 2.81 -0.11 -12.04
N PHE A 24 2.40 -0.01 -10.77
CA PHE A 24 3.15 -0.56 -9.63
C PHE A 24 2.23 -1.22 -8.61
N PRO A 25 1.43 -2.23 -8.99
CA PRO A 25 0.45 -2.84 -8.09
C PRO A 25 1.09 -3.39 -6.83
N TRP A 26 2.25 -4.05 -6.92
CA TRP A 26 2.90 -4.66 -5.76
C TRP A 26 3.37 -3.61 -4.74
N GLN A 27 3.97 -2.51 -5.20
CA GLN A 27 4.43 -1.41 -4.37
C GLN A 27 3.25 -0.57 -3.84
N ALA A 28 2.24 -0.29 -4.66
CA ALA A 28 1.04 0.46 -4.27
C ALA A 28 0.22 -0.26 -3.20
N ASN A 29 0.29 -1.59 -3.13
CA ASN A 29 -0.31 -2.39 -2.06
C ASN A 29 0.60 -2.60 -0.85
N GLY A 30 1.70 -1.85 -0.74
CA GLY A 30 2.57 -1.86 0.44
C GLY A 30 3.68 -2.91 0.38
N SER A 31 4.05 -3.42 -0.80
CA SER A 31 5.19 -4.34 -1.00
C SER A 31 5.16 -5.57 -0.08
N LEU A 32 3.96 -6.13 0.09
CA LEU A 32 3.70 -7.22 1.03
C LEU A 32 4.50 -8.47 0.65
N ILE A 33 5.06 -9.11 1.67
CA ILE A 33 5.72 -10.41 1.57
C ILE A 33 4.74 -11.46 2.12
N ARG A 34 4.39 -12.43 1.27
CA ARG A 34 3.42 -13.49 1.58
C ARG A 34 4.11 -14.85 1.54
N GLU A 35 3.84 -15.66 2.56
CA GLU A 35 4.18 -17.08 2.61
C GLU A 35 2.89 -17.87 2.57
N GLY A 36 2.58 -18.47 1.41
CA GLY A 36 1.27 -19.07 1.15
C GLY A 36 0.15 -18.03 1.23
N ASP A 37 -0.85 -18.29 2.07
CA ASP A 37 -1.98 -17.38 2.30
C ASP A 37 -1.74 -16.38 3.46
N THR A 38 -0.58 -16.46 4.12
CA THR A 38 -0.25 -15.62 5.28
C THR A 38 0.64 -14.44 4.90
N VAL A 39 0.22 -13.23 5.30
CA VAL A 39 1.03 -12.01 5.16
C VAL A 39 2.01 -11.95 6.33
N ARG A 40 3.32 -12.05 6.04
CA ARG A 40 4.39 -12.03 7.06
C ARG A 40 4.89 -10.62 7.37
N GLY A 41 4.69 -9.68 6.45
CA GLY A 41 5.13 -8.30 6.59
C GLY A 41 5.20 -7.59 5.24
N SER A 42 6.00 -6.53 5.17
CA SER A 42 6.34 -5.85 3.92
C SER A 42 7.84 -5.70 3.76
N ALA A 43 8.30 -5.57 2.52
CA ALA A 43 9.71 -5.34 2.22
C ALA A 43 10.28 -4.06 2.86
N LEU A 44 9.41 -3.12 3.24
CA LEU A 44 9.78 -1.83 3.82
C LEU A 44 9.59 -1.72 5.35
N ILE A 45 8.90 -2.67 6.00
CA ILE A 45 8.61 -2.61 7.43
C ILE A 45 9.19 -3.83 8.13
N ILE A 46 10.09 -3.59 9.08
CA ILE A 46 10.59 -4.63 9.98
C ILE A 46 9.56 -4.87 11.10
N VAL A 47 9.02 -6.07 11.20
CA VAL A 47 8.19 -6.48 12.35
C VAL A 47 9.12 -7.04 13.43
N PRO A 48 9.05 -6.57 14.68
CA PRO A 48 9.89 -7.09 15.75
C PRO A 48 9.58 -8.56 16.02
N LEU A 49 10.62 -9.40 16.01
CA LEU A 49 10.55 -10.84 16.19
C LEU A 49 10.10 -11.18 17.63
N LEU A 50 8.79 -11.41 17.83
CA LEU A 50 8.25 -12.05 19.05
C LEU A 50 7.96 -13.54 18.80
N VAL A 51 8.88 -14.24 18.11
CA VAL A 51 8.83 -15.69 17.94
C VAL A 51 10.09 -16.26 18.59
N PRO A 52 10.00 -16.97 19.73
CA PRO A 52 11.14 -17.69 20.26
C PRO A 52 11.49 -18.86 19.32
N PRO A 53 12.78 -19.14 19.07
CA PRO A 53 13.19 -20.28 18.28
C PRO A 53 12.79 -21.57 19.01
N LEU A 54 12.02 -22.43 18.34
CA LEU A 54 11.84 -23.84 18.69
C LEU A 54 12.98 -24.66 18.09
#